data_AF-A0A7V6QKK0-F1
#
_entry.id   AF-A0A7V6QKK0-F1
#
_cell.length_a   1.000
_cell.length_b   1.000
_cell.length_c   1.000
_cell.angle_alpha   90.00
_cell.angle_beta   90.00
_cell.angle_gamma   90.00
#
_symmetry.space_group_name_H-M   'P 1'
#
loop_
_entity.id
_entity.type
_entity.pdbx_description
1 polymer ?
#
loop_
_entity_poly.entity_id
_entity_poly.type
_entity_poly.pdbx_seq_one_letter_code
_entity_poly.pdbx_strand_id
1 'polypeptide(L)'
;MALLALLGAGWISGLAEVMSPLLVFVNTIVNPKIFEWFDVFFSIGLCGVGLFILISMYYATVGVKNGFLRYLKFNVSIVKGGNKHD
;
A
#
# COMPACT_ATOMS: atom_id res chain seq x y z
N MET A 1 -4.98 -2.14 16.83
CA MET A 1 -4.36 -3.16 15.96
C MET A 1 -4.97 -3.21 14.56
N ALA A 2 -6.30 -3.17 14.40
CA ALA A 2 -6.96 -3.25 13.10
C ALA A 2 -6.43 -2.26 12.02
N LEU A 3 -6.21 -0.99 12.37
CA LEU A 3 -5.70 0.00 11.43
C LEU A 3 -4.29 -0.32 10.91
N LEU A 4 -3.40 -0.76 11.79
CA LEU A 4 -2.03 -1.14 11.41
C LEU A 4 -2.04 -2.41 10.55
N ALA A 5 -2.89 -3.38 10.89
CA ALA A 5 -3.08 -4.59 10.09
C ALA A 5 -3.62 -4.26 8.69
N LEU A 6 -4.57 -3.33 8.58
CA LEU A 6 -5.10 -2.88 7.29
C LEU A 6 -4.03 -2.21 6.42
N LEU A 7 -3.23 -1.30 7.01
CA LEU A 7 -2.12 -0.67 6.29
C LEU A 7 -1.08 -1.71 5.85
N GLY A 8 -0.72 -2.64 6.74
CA GLY A 8 0.21 -3.73 6.42
C GLY A 8 -0.31 -4.61 5.28
N ALA A 9 -1.57 -5.03 5.35
CA ALA A 9 -2.20 -5.83 4.30
C ALA A 9 -2.27 -5.07 2.96
N GLY A 10 -2.55 -3.77 2.98
CA GLY A 10 -2.55 -2.92 1.79
C GLY A 10 -1.17 -2.85 1.13
N TRP A 11 -0.10 -2.66 1.91
CA TRP A 11 1.27 -2.68 1.38
C TRP A 11 1.67 -4.04 0.83
N ILE A 12 1.39 -5.12 1.56
CA ILE A 12 1.75 -6.49 1.15
C ILE A 12 1.01 -6.88 -0.13
N SER A 13 -0.29 -6.62 -0.22
CA SER A 13 -1.09 -6.91 -1.42
C SER A 13 -0.59 -6.11 -2.63
N GLY A 14 -0.33 -4.80 -2.48
CA GLY A 14 0.23 -3.99 -3.56
C GLY A 14 1.57 -4.52 -4.08
N LEU A 15 2.47 -4.91 -3.17
CA LEU A 15 3.78 -5.47 -3.54
C LEU A 15 3.65 -6.82 -4.23
N ALA A 16 2.74 -7.68 -3.76
CA ALA A 16 2.52 -9.00 -4.36
C ALA A 16 2.08 -8.88 -5.82
N GLU A 17 1.13 -7.98 -6.12
CA GLU A 17 0.61 -7.80 -7.47
C GLU A 17 1.62 -7.17 -8.44
N VAL A 18 2.51 -6.30 -7.95
CA VAL A 18 3.62 -5.75 -8.75
C VAL A 18 4.58 -6.85 -9.21
N MET A 19 4.71 -7.93 -8.45
CA MET A 19 5.58 -9.06 -8.80
C MET A 19 4.95 -10.01 -9.83
N SER A 20 3.67 -9.86 -10.18
CA SER A 20 2.94 -10.75 -11.10
C SER A 20 3.64 -10.95 -12.46
N PRO A 21 4.18 -9.93 -13.15
CA PRO A 21 4.90 -10.13 -14.41
C PRO A 21 6.21 -10.91 -14.24
N LEU A 22 6.94 -10.71 -13.13
CA LEU A 22 8.15 -11.50 -12.84
C LEU A 22 7.81 -12.98 -12.67
N LEU A 23 6.69 -13.28 -12.00
CA LEU A 23 6.21 -14.66 -11.85
C LEU A 23 5.88 -15.32 -13.19
N VAL A 24 5.28 -14.59 -14.14
CA VAL A 24 5.03 -15.12 -15.49
C VAL A 24 6.35 -15.44 -16.21
N PHE A 25 7.36 -14.58 -16.11
CA PHE A 25 8.68 -14.88 -16.70
C PHE A 25 9.35 -16.10 -16.07
N VAL A 26 9.32 -16.21 -14.74
CA VAL A 26 9.84 -17.38 -14.03
C VAL A 26 9.12 -18.64 -14.49
N ASN A 27 7.78 -18.62 -14.55
CA ASN A 27 7.01 -19.78 -14.99
C ASN A 27 7.32 -20.17 -16.45
N THR A 28 7.51 -19.19 -17.33
CA THR A 28 7.86 -19.41 -18.74
C THR A 28 9.23 -20.08 -18.89
N ILE A 29 10.21 -19.73 -18.05
CA ILE A 29 11.55 -20.33 -18.07
C ILE A 29 11.50 -21.76 -17.53
N VAL A 30 10.76 -22.00 -16.44
CA VAL A 30 10.67 -23.32 -15.79
C VAL A 30 9.80 -24.30 -16.59
N ASN A 31 8.69 -23.81 -17.16
CA ASN A 31 7.67 -24.61 -17.86
C ASN A 31 7.29 -23.99 -19.22
N PRO A 32 8.20 -24.00 -20.22
CA PRO A 32 7.99 -23.27 -21.48
C PRO A 32 6.78 -23.75 -22.30
N LYS A 33 6.32 -24.98 -22.10
CA LYS A 33 5.14 -25.54 -22.81
C LYS A 33 3.80 -24.99 -22.33
N ILE A 34 3.77 -24.31 -21.18
CA ILE A 34 2.56 -23.77 -20.55
C ILE A 34 2.44 -22.26 -20.80
N PHE A 35 3.31 -21.68 -21.62
CA PHE A 35 3.27 -20.25 -21.91
C PHE A 35 1.97 -19.84 -22.63
N GLU A 36 1.28 -18.86 -22.07
CA GLU A 36 0.10 -18.25 -22.68
C GLU A 36 0.20 -16.72 -22.70
N TRP A 37 -0.11 -16.12 -23.85
CA TRP A 37 -0.15 -14.66 -23.99
C TRP A 37 -1.19 -13.99 -23.08
N PHE A 38 -2.25 -14.72 -22.74
CA PHE A 38 -3.27 -14.26 -21.81
C PHE A 38 -2.71 -14.03 -20.41
N ASP A 39 -1.82 -14.91 -19.92
CA ASP A 39 -1.16 -14.76 -18.62
C ASP A 39 -0.26 -13.52 -18.59
N VAL A 40 0.45 -13.24 -19.68
CA VAL A 40 1.27 -12.02 -19.80
C VAL A 40 0.37 -10.78 -19.70
N PHE A 41 -0.73 -10.74 -20.47
CA PHE A 41 -1.67 -9.61 -20.41
C PHE A 41 -2.26 -9.41 -19.02
N PHE A 42 -2.72 -10.49 -18.38
CA PHE A 42 -3.32 -10.43 -17.05
C PHE A 42 -2.30 -10.00 -15.99
N SER A 43 -1.06 -10.50 -16.06
CA SER A 43 -0.01 -10.12 -15.11
C SER A 43 0.39 -8.64 -15.21
N ILE A 44 0.38 -8.05 -16.42
CA ILE A 44 0.60 -6.61 -16.60
C ILE A 44 -0.58 -5.83 -15.99
N GLY A 45 -1.81 -6.29 -16.19
CA GLY A 45 -3.00 -5.70 -15.56
C GLY A 45 -2.92 -5.70 -14.04
N LEU A 46 -2.58 -6.85 -13.45
CA LEU A 46 -2.36 -7.01 -12.01
C LEU A 46 -1.23 -6.11 -11.50
N CYS A 47 -0.12 -6.03 -12.22
CA CYS A 47 0.98 -5.11 -11.88
C CYS A 47 0.51 -3.65 -11.83
N GLY A 48 -0.27 -3.22 -12.83
CA GLY A 48 -0.86 -1.88 -12.84
C GLY A 48 -1.77 -1.62 -11.63
N VAL A 49 -2.60 -2.60 -11.26
CA VAL A 49 -3.44 -2.55 -10.04
C VAL A 49 -2.56 -2.47 -8.79
N GLY A 50 -1.51 -3.28 -8.70
CA GLY A 50 -0.55 -3.27 -7.60
C GLY A 50 0.11 -1.90 -7.42
N LEU A 51 0.57 -1.28 -8.50
CA LEU A 51 1.13 0.08 -8.47
C LEU A 51 0.11 1.11 -7.97
N PHE A 52 -1.14 1.03 -8.42
CA PHE A 52 -2.21 1.92 -7.96
C PHE A 52 -2.50 1.75 -6.46
N ILE A 53 -2.49 0.51 -5.96
CA ILE A 53 -2.62 0.20 -4.54
C ILE A 53 -1.45 0.80 -3.75
N LEU A 54 -0.20 0.63 -4.21
CA LEU A 54 0.98 1.16 -3.52
C LEU A 54 0.98 2.69 -3.44
N ILE A 55 0.62 3.38 -4.52
CA ILE A 55 0.47 4.84 -4.53
C ILE A 55 -0.60 5.27 -3.53
N SER A 56 -1.75 4.59 -3.55
CA SER A 56 -2.85 4.86 -2.61
C SER A 56 -2.44 4.62 -1.15
N MET A 57 -1.68 3.55 -0.88
CA MET A 57 -1.19 3.22 0.45
C MET A 57 -0.14 4.18 0.98
N TYR A 58 0.69 4.74 0.10
CA TYR A 58 1.60 5.83 0.46
C TYR A 58 0.81 7.01 1.05
N TYR A 59 -0.21 7.50 0.33
CA TYR A 59 -1.04 8.59 0.82
C TYR A 59 -1.86 8.22 2.06
N ALA A 60 -2.41 7.00 2.12
CA ALA A 60 -3.13 6.52 3.31
C ALA A 60 -2.22 6.54 4.56
N THR A 61 -0.99 6.05 4.43
CA THR A 61 0.00 6.00 5.52
C THR A 61 0.37 7.42 5.99
N VAL A 62 0.62 8.34 5.04
CA VAL A 62 0.89 9.75 5.34
C VAL A 62 -0.31 10.40 6.05
N GLY A 63 -1.53 10.15 5.57
CA GLY A 63 -2.76 10.65 6.17
C GLY A 63 -2.93 10.19 7.62
N VAL A 64 -2.75 8.89 7.88
CA VAL A 64 -2.83 8.32 9.23
C VAL A 64 -1.78 8.93 10.16
N LYS A 65 -0.52 9.05 9.71
CA LYS A 65 0.55 9.71 10.47
C LYS A 65 0.19 11.15 10.82
N ASN A 66 -0.26 11.92 9.84
CA ASN A 66 -0.61 13.33 10.06
C ASN A 66 -1.80 13.50 11.00
N GLY A 67 -2.82 12.63 10.87
CA GLY A 67 -3.95 12.57 11.81
C GLY A 67 -3.49 12.28 13.23
N PHE A 68 -2.61 11.29 13.41
CA PHE A 68 -2.05 10.94 14.71
C PHE A 68 -1.24 12.09 15.33
N LEU A 69 -0.40 12.76 14.55
CA LEU A 69 0.36 13.92 15.02
C LEU A 69 -0.57 15.09 15.41
N ARG A 70 -1.62 15.34 14.63
CA ARG A 70 -2.62 16.37 14.96
C ARG A 70 -3.35 16.04 16.26
N TYR A 71 -3.71 14.78 16.46
CA TYR A 71 -4.31 14.30 17.71
C TYR A 71 -3.38 14.53 18.92
N LEU A 72 -2.09 14.18 18.81
CA LEU A 72 -1.13 14.43 19.88
C LEU A 72 -0.96 15.92 20.18
N LYS A 73 -0.81 16.76 19.15
CA LYS A 73 -0.71 18.21 19.32
C LYS A 73 -1.93 18.79 20.03
N PHE A 74 -3.12 18.34 19.67
CA PHE A 74 -4.36 18.72 20.33
C PHE A 74 -4.35 18.35 21.83
N ASN A 75 -4.02 17.10 22.16
CA ASN A 75 -3.96 16.67 23.56
C ASN A 75 -2.92 17.44 24.37
N VAL A 76 -1.73 17.67 23.81
CA VAL A 76 -0.67 18.47 24.46
C VAL A 76 -1.12 19.92 24.67
N SER A 77 -1.83 20.51 23.70
CA SER A 77 -2.35 21.87 23.86
C SER A 77 -3.34 21.98 25.01
N ILE A 78 -4.23 21.00 25.20
CA ILE A 78 -5.16 20.99 26.33
C ILE A 78 -4.42 20.93 27.67
N VAL A 79 -3.47 20.00 27.81
CA VAL A 79 -2.76 19.79 29.09
C VAL A 79 -1.84 20.97 29.44
N LYS A 80 -1.29 21.68 28.45
CA LYS A 80 -0.45 22.87 28.68
C LYS A 80 -1.27 24.15 28.92
N GLY A 81 -2.58 24.02 29.18
CA GLY A 81 -3.45 25.17 29.46
C GLY A 81 -3.80 25.97 28.21
N GLY A 82 -3.92 25.27 27.08
CA GLY A 82 -4.51 25.67 25.79
C GLY A 82 -4.38 27.15 25.47
N ASN A 83 -3.38 27.51 24.66
CA ASN A 83 -3.21 28.82 24.02
C ASN A 83 -4.15 29.89 24.60
N LYS A 84 -3.84 30.39 25.80
CA LYS A 84 -4.47 31.59 26.33
C LYS A 84 -4.09 32.69 25.35
N HIS A 85 -4.94 33.03 24.40
CA HIS A 85 -5.09 34.37 23.82
C HIS A 85 -6.24 34.34 22.80
N ASP A 86 -7.26 35.14 23.17
CA ASP A 86 -8.54 35.55 22.57
C ASP A 86 -9.69 34.54 22.42
#